data_AF-A0A937ER38-F1
#
_entry.id   AF-A0A937ER38-F1
#
_cell.length_a   1.000
_cell.length_b   1.000
_cell.length_c   1.000
_cell.angle_alpha   90.00
_cell.angle_beta   90.00
_cell.angle_gamma   90.00
#
_symmetry.space_group_name_H-M   'P 1'
#
loop_
_entity.id
_entity.type
_entity.pdbx_description
1 polymer ?
#
loop_
_entity_poly.entity_id
_entity_poly.type
_entity_poly.pdbx_seq_one_letter_code
_entity_poly.pdbx_strand_id
1 'polypeptide(L)'
;MDLDTVAEELYALRPEEFVAARDRRALDARASGDPALARRIGALRRPSLSAWVSNLLVRGQPQQVEPLLGLGEELRRAHRELDGPELRRLARRQNEVIGALGRQARQLAAEAGHPVGESVQREVEETLHAALADPQAAREWAGGRLVKPLSSAVGFPAADETALERRPAARRAGPGDGPPAERERQDPADGRRPKGNRASAATHRGRAGASAGARGPARARVAADERGAGEKAAADERGAGEKAAADKRGPGEKAAADERRRAAEHRRRLDRVRGEARSAERELRAREAEAETADREAEEAAGRLREATERLRELLAELKRAEDGHRQARTDEQTARDRARQAGRAVRDAREETRRAARVVREAERRAGAAGGQPARTPAQ
;
A
#
# COMPACT_ATOMS: atom_id res chain seq x y z
N MET A 1 15.10 -0.62 40.48
CA MET A 1 14.72 -0.04 39.19
C MET A 1 14.70 -1.18 38.19
N ASP A 2 13.54 -1.49 37.60
CA ASP A 2 13.44 -2.52 36.56
C ASP A 2 13.58 -1.90 35.16
N LEU A 3 13.70 -2.75 34.14
CA LEU A 3 13.84 -2.27 32.76
C LEU A 3 12.57 -1.58 32.26
N ASP A 4 11.39 -2.06 32.68
CA ASP A 4 10.11 -1.60 32.14
C ASP A 4 9.81 -0.17 32.59
N THR A 5 10.03 0.15 33.86
CA THR A 5 9.94 1.52 34.40
C THR A 5 10.90 2.47 33.67
N VAL A 6 12.14 2.04 33.44
CA VAL A 6 13.12 2.86 32.70
C VAL A 6 12.69 3.06 31.25
N ALA A 7 12.22 2.01 30.59
CA ALA A 7 11.75 2.09 29.22
C ALA A 7 10.53 3.01 29.12
N GLU A 8 9.62 2.97 30.09
CA GLU A 8 8.45 3.85 30.12
C GLU A 8 8.83 5.32 30.20
N GLU A 9 9.77 5.66 31.08
CA GLU A 9 10.27 7.03 31.20
C GLU A 9 11.03 7.46 29.93
N LEU A 10 11.87 6.59 29.36
CA LEU A 10 12.65 6.90 28.15
C LEU A 10 11.76 7.10 26.92
N TYR A 11 10.76 6.24 26.70
CA TYR A 11 9.86 6.35 25.54
C TYR A 11 8.82 7.48 25.68
N ALA A 12 8.71 8.12 26.84
CA ALA A 12 7.95 9.37 27.01
C ALA A 12 8.74 10.62 26.56
N LEU A 13 10.07 10.54 26.54
CA LEU A 13 10.92 11.66 26.11
C LEU A 13 10.87 11.86 24.61
N ARG A 14 11.22 13.07 24.18
CA ARG A 14 11.36 13.38 22.76
C ARG A 14 12.48 12.54 22.13
N PRO A 15 12.38 12.18 20.84
CA PRO A 15 13.40 11.36 20.18
C PRO A 15 14.82 11.93 20.30
N GLU A 16 14.96 13.26 20.32
CA GLU A 16 16.24 13.97 20.44
C GLU A 16 16.86 13.79 21.83
N GLU A 17 16.04 13.69 22.87
CA GLU A 17 16.47 13.56 24.28
C GLU A 17 16.70 12.11 24.68
N PHE A 18 16.10 11.17 23.94
CA PHE A 18 16.10 9.74 24.25
C PHE A 18 17.50 9.17 24.47
N VAL A 19 18.45 9.46 23.58
CA VAL A 19 19.79 8.84 23.61
C VAL A 19 20.57 9.31 24.84
N ALA A 20 20.56 10.62 25.10
CA ALA A 20 21.24 11.19 26.26
C ALA A 20 20.66 10.66 27.58
N ALA A 21 19.33 10.59 27.68
CA ALA A 21 18.66 10.03 28.84
C ALA A 21 18.95 8.53 29.02
N ARG A 22 18.90 7.74 27.94
CA ARG A 22 19.20 6.30 27.96
C ARG A 22 20.62 6.04 28.47
N ASP A 23 21.58 6.80 27.98
CA ASP A 23 22.98 6.63 28.34
C ASP A 23 23.21 7.00 29.82
N ARG A 24 22.55 8.06 30.31
CA ARG A 24 22.53 8.40 31.74
C ARG A 24 21.93 7.28 32.59
N ARG A 25 20.76 6.74 32.23
CA ARG A 25 20.14 5.63 32.98
C ARG A 25 20.97 4.36 32.96
N ALA A 26 21.67 4.09 31.86
CA ALA A 26 22.60 2.98 31.78
C ALA A 26 23.82 3.17 32.72
N LEU A 27 24.32 4.41 32.86
CA LEU A 27 25.38 4.73 33.83
C LEU A 27 24.88 4.58 35.27
N ASP A 28 23.69 5.11 35.58
CA ASP A 28 23.08 5.01 36.91
C ASP A 28 22.88 3.54 37.33
N ALA A 29 22.44 2.68 36.40
CA ALA A 29 22.29 1.24 36.64
C ALA A 29 23.64 0.54 36.90
N ARG A 30 24.72 0.92 36.20
CA ARG A 30 26.08 0.40 36.48
C ARG A 30 26.57 0.84 37.85
N ALA A 31 26.37 2.11 38.20
CA ALA A 31 26.75 2.67 39.50
C ALA A 31 25.98 2.01 40.65
N SER A 32 24.75 1.57 40.40
CA SER A 32 23.90 0.84 41.34
C SER A 32 24.22 -0.66 41.42
N GLY A 33 25.25 -1.15 40.73
CA GLY A 33 25.70 -2.55 40.79
C GLY A 33 24.96 -3.51 39.86
N ASP A 34 24.14 -3.03 38.92
CA ASP A 34 23.43 -3.87 37.95
C ASP A 34 23.94 -3.66 36.50
N PRO A 35 25.07 -4.29 36.13
CA PRO A 35 25.60 -4.21 34.78
C PRO A 35 24.72 -4.92 33.74
N ALA A 36 23.85 -5.85 34.15
CA ALA A 36 22.94 -6.54 33.25
C ALA A 36 21.80 -5.62 32.81
N LEU A 37 21.19 -4.90 33.75
CA LEU A 37 20.19 -3.86 33.48
C LEU A 37 20.79 -2.74 32.62
N ALA A 38 22.00 -2.27 32.92
CA ALA A 38 22.66 -1.24 32.12
C ALA A 38 22.85 -1.64 30.64
N ARG A 39 23.21 -2.91 30.37
CA ARG A 39 23.30 -3.42 28.99
C ARG A 39 21.94 -3.43 28.30
N ARG A 40 20.89 -3.85 29.02
CA ARG A 40 19.51 -3.89 28.49
C ARG A 40 18.99 -2.49 28.19
N ILE A 41 19.24 -1.52 29.06
CA ILE A 41 18.90 -0.10 28.84
C ILE A 41 19.65 0.42 27.60
N GLY A 42 20.96 0.16 27.49
CA GLY A 42 21.76 0.57 26.34
C GLY A 42 21.33 -0.04 25.00
N ALA A 43 20.66 -1.20 25.03
CA ALA A 43 20.10 -1.86 23.85
C ALA A 43 18.78 -1.23 23.37
N LEU A 44 18.13 -0.38 24.18
CA LEU A 44 16.92 0.32 23.77
C LEU A 44 17.20 1.26 22.59
N ARG A 45 16.34 1.20 21.59
CA ARG A 45 16.45 1.97 20.36
C ARG A 45 15.60 3.22 20.45
N ARG A 46 16.14 4.32 19.90
CA ARG A 46 15.43 5.58 19.72
C ARG A 46 14.17 5.34 18.87
N PRO A 47 12.99 5.80 19.30
CA PRO A 47 11.77 5.72 18.49
C PRO A 47 11.85 6.63 17.27
N SER A 48 11.19 6.26 16.17
CA SER A 48 10.89 7.21 15.10
C SER A 48 9.91 8.27 15.58
N LEU A 49 9.77 9.37 14.83
CA LEU A 49 8.86 10.45 15.20
C LEU A 49 7.40 9.95 15.31
N SER A 50 6.91 9.21 14.34
CA SER A 50 5.54 8.64 14.33
C SER A 50 5.33 7.60 15.43
N ALA A 51 6.37 6.82 15.77
CA ALA A 51 6.32 5.88 16.89
C ALA A 51 6.28 6.61 18.23
N TRP A 52 7.05 7.68 18.40
CA TRP A 52 6.99 8.54 19.59
C TRP A 52 5.61 9.20 19.75
N VAL A 53 5.03 9.74 18.68
CA VAL A 53 3.67 10.31 18.70
C VAL A 53 2.63 9.24 19.10
N SER A 54 2.77 8.02 18.60
CA SER A 54 1.90 6.89 18.99
C SER A 54 2.06 6.51 20.47
N ASN A 55 3.30 6.49 20.98
CA ASN A 55 3.57 6.25 22.40
C ASN A 55 2.99 7.35 23.29
N LEU A 56 3.06 8.61 22.83
CA LEU A 56 2.49 9.76 23.52
C LEU A 56 0.96 9.67 23.59
N LEU A 57 0.31 9.21 22.52
CA LEU A 57 -1.15 8.98 22.51
C LEU A 57 -1.57 7.96 23.59
N VAL A 58 -0.88 6.82 23.68
CA VAL A 58 -1.16 5.77 24.66
C VAL A 58 -0.99 6.29 26.10
N ARG A 59 0.03 7.14 26.33
CA ARG A 59 0.33 7.69 27.65
C ARG A 59 -0.56 8.85 28.05
N GLY A 60 -0.85 9.75 27.12
CA GLY A 60 -1.70 10.92 27.38
C GLY A 60 -3.18 10.57 27.46
N GLN A 61 -3.59 9.45 26.85
CA GLN A 61 -5.00 9.07 26.69
C GLN A 61 -5.22 7.58 26.96
N PRO A 62 -4.84 7.04 28.13
CA PRO A 62 -4.93 5.61 28.45
C PRO A 62 -6.36 5.07 28.35
N GLN A 63 -7.37 5.91 28.60
CA GLN A 63 -8.78 5.56 28.47
C GLN A 63 -9.23 5.26 27.02
N GLN A 64 -8.44 5.62 26.01
CA GLN A 64 -8.72 5.33 24.61
C GLN A 64 -8.09 4.02 24.12
N VAL A 65 -7.19 3.42 24.92
CA VAL A 65 -6.50 2.17 24.56
C VAL A 65 -7.50 1.01 24.52
N GLU A 66 -8.20 0.76 25.63
CA GLU A 66 -9.14 -0.36 25.74
C GLU A 66 -10.28 -0.30 24.71
N PRO A 67 -10.94 0.86 24.46
CA PRO A 67 -11.94 0.97 23.40
C PRO A 67 -11.41 0.63 21.99
N LEU A 68 -10.17 1.02 21.67
CA LEU A 68 -9.57 0.68 20.38
C LEU A 68 -9.30 -0.84 20.27
N LEU A 69 -8.77 -1.45 21.34
CA LEU A 69 -8.55 -2.90 21.39
C LEU A 69 -9.88 -3.67 21.22
N GLY A 70 -10.93 -3.24 21.90
CA GLY A 70 -12.28 -3.79 21.77
C GLY A 70 -12.85 -3.65 20.36
N LEU A 71 -12.65 -2.50 19.70
CA LEU A 71 -13.06 -2.30 18.31
C LEU A 71 -12.33 -3.26 17.36
N GLY A 72 -11.04 -3.52 17.59
CA GLY A 72 -10.28 -4.50 16.82
C GLY A 72 -10.82 -5.91 16.99
N GLU A 73 -11.21 -6.28 18.22
CA GLU A 73 -11.85 -7.57 18.52
C GLU A 73 -13.19 -7.71 17.80
N GLU A 74 -14.06 -6.70 17.86
CA GLU A 74 -15.34 -6.63 17.15
C GLU A 74 -15.14 -6.82 15.64
N LEU A 75 -14.18 -6.09 15.04
CA LEU A 75 -13.86 -6.17 13.60
C LEU A 75 -13.41 -7.58 13.20
N ARG A 76 -12.45 -8.15 13.94
CA ARG A 76 -11.94 -9.51 13.65
C ARG A 76 -13.02 -10.57 13.83
N ARG A 77 -13.90 -10.42 14.83
CA ARG A 77 -15.05 -11.32 15.02
C ARG A 77 -16.01 -11.24 13.83
N ALA A 78 -16.43 -10.03 13.44
CA ALA A 78 -17.32 -9.83 12.30
C ALA A 78 -16.72 -10.36 10.99
N HIS A 79 -15.40 -10.25 10.81
CA HIS A 79 -14.69 -10.87 9.68
C HIS A 79 -14.74 -12.41 9.71
N ARG A 80 -14.53 -13.05 10.87
CA ARG A 80 -14.64 -14.51 11.01
C ARG A 80 -16.06 -15.02 10.78
N GLU A 81 -17.06 -14.24 11.20
CA GLU A 81 -18.49 -14.56 11.06
C GLU A 81 -19.05 -14.18 9.69
N LEU A 82 -18.26 -13.50 8.85
CA LEU A 82 -18.67 -12.97 7.54
C LEU A 82 -19.92 -12.07 7.61
N ASP A 83 -20.07 -11.31 8.70
CA ASP A 83 -21.20 -10.40 8.92
C ASP A 83 -20.99 -9.08 8.16
N GLY A 84 -21.42 -9.07 6.89
CA GLY A 84 -21.29 -7.91 6.01
C GLY A 84 -21.93 -6.61 6.54
N PRO A 85 -23.19 -6.63 7.03
CA PRO A 85 -23.80 -5.46 7.67
C PRO A 85 -23.00 -4.93 8.86
N GLU A 86 -22.54 -5.80 9.75
CA GLU A 86 -21.75 -5.41 10.92
C GLU A 86 -20.36 -4.88 10.53
N LEU A 87 -19.70 -5.51 9.56
CA LEU A 87 -18.44 -5.01 8.99
C LEU A 87 -18.58 -3.59 8.44
N ARG A 88 -19.67 -3.28 7.73
CA ARG A 88 -19.93 -1.90 7.24
C ARG A 88 -20.14 -0.92 8.40
N ARG A 89 -20.81 -1.33 9.48
CA ARG A 89 -21.01 -0.50 10.68
C ARG A 89 -19.68 -0.24 11.38
N LEU A 90 -18.90 -1.28 11.61
CA LEU A 90 -17.61 -1.21 12.29
C LEU A 90 -16.56 -0.45 11.47
N ALA A 91 -16.57 -0.56 10.13
CA ALA A 91 -15.67 0.22 9.27
C ALA A 91 -15.91 1.74 9.37
N ARG A 92 -17.17 2.19 9.51
CA ARG A 92 -17.46 3.62 9.75
C ARG A 92 -16.93 4.06 11.10
N ARG A 93 -17.21 3.29 12.16
CA ARG A 93 -16.70 3.53 13.51
C ARG A 93 -15.18 3.54 13.56
N GLN A 94 -14.52 2.64 12.83
CA GLN A 94 -13.07 2.60 12.66
C GLN A 94 -12.52 3.91 12.11
N ASN A 95 -13.06 4.39 10.98
CA ASN A 95 -12.58 5.64 10.36
C ASN A 95 -12.77 6.86 11.28
N GLU A 96 -13.90 6.93 12.00
CA GLU A 96 -14.18 8.00 12.96
C GLU A 96 -13.17 7.98 14.13
N VAL A 97 -12.96 6.82 14.75
CA VAL A 97 -12.05 6.65 15.89
C VAL A 97 -10.62 6.92 15.48
N ILE A 98 -10.15 6.37 14.36
CA ILE A 98 -8.77 6.57 13.87
C ILE A 98 -8.52 8.03 13.56
N GLY A 99 -9.42 8.69 12.82
CA GLY A 99 -9.25 10.11 12.50
C GLY A 99 -9.26 11.00 13.75
N ALA A 100 -10.09 10.68 14.75
CA ALA A 100 -10.10 11.39 16.03
C ALA A 100 -8.78 11.21 16.79
N LEU A 101 -8.30 9.97 16.91
CA LEU A 101 -7.05 9.65 17.59
C LEU A 101 -5.82 10.23 16.87
N GLY A 102 -5.80 10.23 15.53
CA GLY A 102 -4.74 10.85 14.74
C GLY A 102 -4.62 12.36 15.00
N ARG A 103 -5.75 13.09 15.00
CA ARG A 103 -5.78 14.51 15.37
C ARG A 103 -5.33 14.75 16.80
N GLN A 104 -5.77 13.89 17.73
CA GLN A 104 -5.42 13.99 19.15
C GLN A 104 -3.92 13.73 19.38
N ALA A 105 -3.34 12.76 18.67
CA ALA A 105 -1.91 12.48 18.73
C ALA A 105 -1.08 13.67 18.21
N ARG A 106 -1.53 14.32 17.14
CA ARG A 106 -0.92 15.55 16.63
C ARG A 106 -0.99 16.70 17.64
N GLN A 107 -2.12 16.85 18.32
CA GLN A 107 -2.30 17.86 19.38
C GLN A 107 -1.34 17.60 20.56
N LEU A 108 -1.26 16.36 21.04
CA LEU A 108 -0.33 15.98 22.10
C LEU A 108 1.13 16.25 21.72
N ALA A 109 1.51 15.97 20.47
CA ALA A 109 2.86 16.27 19.97
C ALA A 109 3.15 17.78 19.99
N ALA A 110 2.18 18.61 19.63
CA ALA A 110 2.29 20.07 19.72
C ALA A 110 2.43 20.56 21.17
N GLU A 111 1.64 20.00 22.10
CA GLU A 111 1.72 20.30 23.55
C GLU A 111 3.07 19.88 24.15
N ALA A 112 3.66 18.79 23.65
CA ALA A 112 5.02 18.35 23.98
C ALA A 112 6.11 19.20 23.29
N GLY A 113 5.75 20.27 22.59
CA GLY A 113 6.69 21.22 21.96
C GLY A 113 7.30 20.72 20.65
N HIS A 114 6.69 19.73 19.99
CA HIS A 114 7.16 19.18 18.73
C HIS A 114 5.98 18.97 17.74
N PRO A 115 5.45 20.06 17.14
CA PRO A 115 4.31 19.96 16.24
C PRO A 115 4.66 19.13 15.01
N VAL A 116 3.80 18.18 14.67
CA VAL A 116 4.00 17.27 13.54
C VAL A 116 3.08 17.61 12.37
N GLY A 117 3.57 17.32 11.15
CA GLY A 117 2.84 17.50 9.90
C GLY A 117 1.91 16.32 9.59
N GLU A 118 1.14 16.46 8.51
CA GLU A 118 0.13 15.48 8.08
C GLU A 118 0.73 14.10 7.77
N SER A 119 1.98 14.03 7.29
CA SER A 119 2.64 12.74 7.00
C SER A 119 2.79 11.87 8.25
N VAL A 120 3.21 12.47 9.37
CA VAL A 120 3.37 11.75 10.65
C VAL A 120 2.01 11.34 11.20
N GLN A 121 0.99 12.20 11.03
CA GLN A 121 -0.37 11.86 11.41
C GLN A 121 -0.87 10.62 10.65
N ARG A 122 -0.65 10.55 9.34
CA ARG A 122 -1.02 9.39 8.52
C ARG A 122 -0.28 8.11 8.95
N GLU A 123 1.01 8.18 9.24
CA GLU A 123 1.77 7.02 9.76
C GLU A 123 1.25 6.53 11.13
N VAL A 124 0.78 7.45 11.98
CA VAL A 124 0.12 7.10 13.25
C VAL A 124 -1.23 6.43 12.98
N GLU A 125 -2.02 6.96 12.05
CA GLU A 125 -3.30 6.35 11.64
C GLU A 125 -3.10 4.94 11.04
N GLU A 126 -2.08 4.73 10.22
CA GLU A 126 -1.67 3.42 9.71
C GLU A 126 -1.29 2.45 10.83
N THR A 127 -0.57 2.94 11.85
CA THR A 127 -0.24 2.17 13.06
C THR A 127 -1.51 1.74 13.81
N LEU A 128 -2.51 2.62 13.91
CA LEU A 128 -3.80 2.31 14.54
C LEU A 128 -4.60 1.30 13.69
N HIS A 129 -4.56 1.40 12.36
CA HIS A 129 -5.15 0.39 11.48
C HIS A 129 -4.49 -0.98 11.69
N ALA A 130 -3.16 -1.05 11.81
CA ALA A 130 -2.43 -2.28 12.10
C ALA A 130 -2.83 -2.88 13.45
N ALA A 131 -2.96 -2.04 14.49
CA ALA A 131 -3.40 -2.47 15.82
C ALA A 131 -4.83 -3.05 15.82
N LEU A 132 -5.73 -2.53 14.99
CA LEU A 132 -7.09 -3.09 14.86
C LEU A 132 -7.10 -4.42 14.10
N ALA A 133 -6.23 -4.57 13.10
CA ALA A 133 -6.18 -5.76 12.26
C ALA A 133 -5.54 -6.97 12.96
N ASP A 134 -4.52 -6.77 13.79
CA ASP A 134 -3.74 -7.86 14.41
C ASP A 134 -3.68 -7.73 15.95
N PRO A 135 -4.09 -8.77 16.71
CA PRO A 135 -3.96 -8.80 18.16
C PRO A 135 -2.53 -8.57 18.68
N GLN A 136 -1.50 -9.00 17.95
CA GLN A 136 -0.12 -8.78 18.37
C GLN A 136 0.28 -7.31 18.21
N ALA A 137 0.04 -6.72 17.04
CA ALA A 137 0.20 -5.28 16.81
C ALA A 137 -0.55 -4.44 17.86
N ALA A 138 -1.77 -4.88 18.24
CA ALA A 138 -2.57 -4.23 19.26
C ALA A 138 -1.86 -4.19 20.63
N ARG A 139 -1.27 -5.31 21.05
CA ARG A 139 -0.49 -5.40 22.31
C ARG A 139 0.78 -4.57 22.26
N GLU A 140 1.48 -4.56 21.13
CA GLU A 140 2.68 -3.75 20.94
C GLU A 140 2.38 -2.25 21.02
N TRP A 141 1.30 -1.80 20.37
CA TRP A 141 0.83 -0.43 20.44
C TRP A 141 0.39 -0.06 21.87
N ALA A 142 -0.44 -0.88 22.51
CA ALA A 142 -0.90 -0.65 23.88
C ALA A 142 0.23 -0.59 24.91
N GLY A 143 1.38 -1.23 24.61
CA GLY A 143 2.59 -1.14 25.43
C GLY A 143 3.25 0.24 25.45
N GLY A 144 2.92 1.14 24.51
CA GLY A 144 3.42 2.53 24.50
C GLY A 144 4.95 2.64 24.42
N ARG A 145 5.59 1.67 23.76
CA ARG A 145 7.06 1.55 23.58
C ARG A 145 7.47 1.21 22.14
N LEU A 146 6.70 1.71 21.17
CA LEU A 146 6.98 1.53 19.75
C LEU A 146 8.29 2.22 19.37
N VAL A 147 9.12 1.51 18.60
CA VAL A 147 10.37 2.03 18.02
C VAL A 147 10.16 2.50 16.58
N LYS A 148 9.22 1.88 15.87
CA LYS A 148 8.86 2.14 14.48
C LYS A 148 7.33 2.13 14.34
N PRO A 149 6.76 2.77 13.33
CA PRO A 149 5.33 2.62 13.03
C PRO A 149 5.02 1.15 12.71
N LEU A 150 3.80 0.73 13.03
CA LEU A 150 3.29 -0.58 12.65
C LEU A 150 2.62 -0.46 11.28
N SER A 151 2.77 -1.48 10.44
CA SER A 151 2.09 -1.54 9.15
C SER A 151 1.27 -2.82 9.09
N SER A 152 0.02 -2.69 8.67
CA SER A 152 -0.87 -3.81 8.45
C SER A 152 -0.38 -4.62 7.25
N ALA A 153 0.12 -5.82 7.48
CA ALA A 153 0.38 -6.78 6.42
C ALA A 153 -0.95 -7.33 5.88
N VAL A 154 -1.65 -6.56 5.06
CA VAL A 154 -2.82 -7.02 4.29
C VAL A 154 -2.45 -6.96 2.82
N GLY A 155 -2.04 -8.11 2.29
CA GLY A 155 -1.59 -8.30 0.92
C GLY A 155 -0.59 -9.45 0.88
N PHE A 156 -0.65 -10.28 -0.16
CA PHE A 156 0.27 -11.38 -0.45
C PHE A 156 1.70 -11.14 0.04
N PRO A 157 2.45 -12.17 0.48
CA PRO A 157 3.87 -12.00 0.77
C PRO A 157 4.54 -11.65 -0.56
N ALA A 158 4.71 -10.36 -0.82
CA ALA A 158 5.74 -9.88 -1.70
C ALA A 158 7.02 -10.43 -1.08
N ALA A 159 7.68 -11.29 -1.85
CA ALA A 159 8.95 -11.88 -1.51
C ALA A 159 9.84 -10.82 -0.84
N ASP A 160 10.35 -11.19 0.33
CA ASP A 160 11.38 -10.46 1.02
C ASP A 160 12.66 -10.52 0.16
N GLU A 161 12.72 -9.71 -0.90
CA GLU A 161 13.93 -9.40 -1.64
C GLU A 161 14.62 -8.19 -1.03
N THR A 162 14.90 -8.23 0.28
CA THR A 162 16.08 -7.54 0.84
C THR A 162 16.74 -8.38 1.94
N ALA A 163 16.92 -9.68 1.69
CA ALA A 163 17.72 -10.58 2.51
C ALA A 163 18.92 -11.18 1.76
N LEU A 164 19.64 -10.35 1.00
CA LEU A 164 21.06 -10.51 0.64
C LEU A 164 21.60 -9.08 0.59
N GLU A 165 22.52 -8.63 1.44
CA GLU A 165 23.87 -9.14 1.63
C GLU A 165 24.32 -8.99 3.09
N ARG A 166 24.51 -10.11 3.80
CA ARG A 166 25.45 -10.16 4.93
C ARG A 166 26.82 -10.48 4.36
N ARG A 167 27.65 -9.46 4.16
CA ARG A 167 29.10 -9.61 3.99
C ARG A 167 29.74 -9.49 5.37
N PRO A 168 30.32 -10.56 5.96
CA PRO A 168 31.05 -10.38 7.21
C PRO A 168 32.38 -9.69 6.90
N ALA A 169 32.53 -8.48 7.43
CA ALA A 169 33.78 -7.75 7.47
C ALA A 169 34.79 -8.51 8.36
N ALA A 170 35.82 -9.08 7.74
CA ALA A 170 37.00 -9.54 8.45
C ALA A 170 37.86 -8.32 8.82
N ARG A 171 38.04 -8.22 10.13
CA ARG A 171 38.90 -7.35 10.93
C ARG A 171 40.17 -6.82 10.24
N ARG A 172 40.39 -5.51 10.39
CA ARG A 172 41.70 -4.86 10.27
C ARG A 172 42.49 -5.11 11.56
N ALA A 173 43.73 -5.58 11.41
CA ALA A 173 44.85 -5.35 12.31
C ALA A 173 46.09 -5.15 11.40
N GLY A 174 46.85 -4.07 11.60
CA GLY A 174 48.22 -3.94 11.08
C GLY A 174 49.21 -4.01 12.26
N PRO A 175 50.48 -3.54 12.14
CA PRO A 175 51.35 -3.39 10.96
C PRO A 175 52.79 -3.97 11.18
N GLY A 176 53.60 -4.02 10.12
CA GLY A 176 55.08 -4.00 10.18
C GLY A 176 55.82 -5.35 10.09
N ASP A 177 56.52 -5.62 8.98
CA ASP A 177 57.98 -5.42 8.85
C ASP A 177 58.45 -5.79 7.43
N GLY A 178 59.55 -5.18 6.97
CA GLY A 178 60.04 -5.20 5.59
C GLY A 178 61.00 -6.36 5.20
N PRO A 179 61.82 -6.19 4.13
CA PRO A 179 61.99 -7.13 2.98
C PRO A 179 63.46 -7.68 2.91
N PRO A 180 64.15 -8.03 1.78
CA PRO A 180 63.81 -8.09 0.33
C PRO A 180 64.47 -9.21 -0.53
N ALA A 181 64.04 -9.35 -1.79
CA ALA A 181 64.81 -9.64 -3.03
C ALA A 181 63.80 -9.88 -4.17
N GLU A 182 63.94 -9.49 -5.44
CA GLU A 182 65.09 -9.09 -6.24
C GLU A 182 64.58 -8.29 -7.46
N ARG A 183 65.52 -7.60 -8.11
CA ARG A 183 65.34 -6.71 -9.28
C ARG A 183 64.91 -7.55 -10.50
N GLU A 184 64.19 -7.00 -11.49
CA GLU A 184 64.86 -6.44 -12.67
C GLU A 184 63.90 -5.59 -13.52
N ARG A 185 64.50 -4.57 -14.16
CA ARG A 185 63.88 -3.57 -15.03
C ARG A 185 63.85 -4.09 -16.47
N GLN A 186 62.89 -3.65 -17.29
CA GLN A 186 63.08 -2.95 -18.58
C GLN A 186 61.82 -3.02 -19.47
N ASP A 187 61.24 -1.85 -19.74
CA ASP A 187 60.52 -1.51 -20.98
C ASP A 187 61.56 -1.11 -22.08
N PRO A 188 61.21 -0.80 -23.35
CA PRO A 188 60.04 -1.14 -24.19
C PRO A 188 60.43 -1.60 -25.63
N ALA A 189 59.44 -1.94 -26.48
CA ALA A 189 59.28 -1.50 -27.88
C ALA A 189 58.69 -2.56 -28.84
N ASP A 190 57.56 -2.16 -29.45
CA ASP A 190 57.16 -2.25 -30.87
C ASP A 190 57.20 -3.57 -31.68
N GLY A 191 56.18 -3.76 -32.52
CA GLY A 191 56.29 -4.63 -33.70
C GLY A 191 55.21 -5.70 -33.93
N ARG A 192 54.16 -5.30 -34.68
CA ARG A 192 53.51 -6.05 -35.78
C ARG A 192 52.98 -7.49 -35.61
N ARG A 193 51.64 -7.57 -35.73
CA ARG A 193 50.78 -8.61 -36.36
C ARG A 193 51.36 -9.24 -37.65
N PRO A 194 50.91 -10.43 -38.15
CA PRO A 194 49.48 -10.67 -38.50
C PRO A 194 48.88 -12.12 -38.52
N LYS A 195 47.52 -12.12 -38.46
CA LYS A 195 46.47 -12.91 -39.18
C LYS A 195 46.31 -14.45 -39.07
N GLY A 196 45.03 -14.83 -38.88
CA GLY A 196 44.34 -16.04 -39.36
C GLY A 196 43.36 -16.57 -38.31
N ASN A 197 42.12 -17.02 -38.56
CA ASN A 197 41.29 -17.18 -39.76
C ASN A 197 39.86 -17.56 -39.29
N ARG A 198 38.84 -17.27 -40.13
CA ARG A 198 37.54 -17.98 -40.37
C ARG A 198 36.62 -18.38 -39.18
N ALA A 199 35.37 -17.90 -39.08
CA ALA A 199 34.18 -18.07 -39.94
C ALA A 199 33.41 -19.40 -39.71
N SER A 200 32.09 -19.31 -39.45
CA SER A 200 30.98 -20.20 -39.87
C SER A 200 29.70 -19.80 -39.08
N ALA A 201 28.65 -19.22 -39.69
CA ALA A 201 27.58 -19.81 -40.53
C ALA A 201 26.42 -20.42 -39.71
N ALA A 202 25.22 -19.82 -39.76
CA ALA A 202 23.97 -20.40 -40.34
C ALA A 202 23.02 -20.98 -39.25
N THR A 203 21.68 -20.96 -39.27
CA THR A 203 20.61 -20.51 -40.19
C THR A 203 19.21 -20.77 -39.53
N HIS A 204 18.16 -20.03 -39.94
CA HIS A 204 16.68 -20.26 -39.82
C HIS A 204 15.94 -20.06 -38.48
N ARG A 205 14.62 -19.78 -38.43
CA ARG A 205 13.59 -19.05 -39.23
C ARG A 205 12.26 -19.24 -38.43
N GLY A 206 11.37 -18.24 -38.37
CA GLY A 206 9.95 -18.37 -37.96
C GLY A 206 9.62 -17.72 -36.59
N ARG A 207 9.14 -16.48 -36.49
CA ARG A 207 7.85 -15.83 -36.85
C ARG A 207 6.82 -15.80 -35.69
N ALA A 208 6.60 -14.56 -35.23
CA ALA A 208 5.37 -13.92 -34.70
C ALA A 208 4.87 -14.19 -33.28
N GLY A 209 4.69 -13.09 -32.51
CA GLY A 209 3.68 -13.04 -31.43
C GLY A 209 3.93 -12.10 -30.23
N ALA A 210 4.07 -10.79 -30.48
CA ALA A 210 3.71 -9.65 -29.60
C ALA A 210 4.20 -9.56 -28.12
N SER A 211 5.15 -8.64 -27.88
CA SER A 211 5.03 -7.60 -26.84
C SER A 211 6.01 -6.44 -27.15
N ALA A 212 5.53 -5.40 -27.82
CA ALA A 212 6.30 -4.21 -28.16
C ALA A 212 5.76 -3.02 -27.36
N GLY A 213 6.54 -2.55 -26.39
CA GLY A 213 6.18 -1.41 -25.56
C GLY A 213 7.19 -1.15 -24.45
N ALA A 214 8.45 -0.85 -24.83
CA ALA A 214 9.44 -0.07 -24.06
C ALA A 214 10.82 -0.31 -24.67
N ARG A 215 11.23 0.54 -25.63
CA ARG A 215 12.64 0.82 -25.99
C ARG A 215 12.63 1.96 -27.02
N GLY A 216 12.74 3.18 -26.50
CA GLY A 216 13.07 4.37 -27.26
C GLY A 216 14.44 4.25 -27.97
N PRO A 217 14.76 5.20 -28.87
CA PRO A 217 15.60 4.99 -30.04
C PRO A 217 17.10 5.00 -29.68
N ALA A 218 17.61 3.88 -29.16
CA ALA A 218 19.04 3.66 -28.96
C ALA A 218 19.77 3.11 -30.21
N ARG A 219 19.07 2.89 -31.35
CA ARG A 219 19.65 2.24 -32.55
C ARG A 219 19.90 3.16 -33.75
N ALA A 220 19.59 4.45 -33.66
CA ALA A 220 19.97 5.41 -34.68
C ALA A 220 21.37 6.03 -34.47
N ARG A 221 21.98 5.83 -33.29
CA ARG A 221 23.32 6.39 -32.96
C ARG A 221 24.49 5.49 -33.39
N VAL A 222 24.26 4.19 -33.64
CA VAL A 222 25.34 3.24 -33.97
C VAL A 222 25.55 3.06 -35.49
N ALA A 223 24.58 3.48 -36.32
CA ALA A 223 24.71 3.46 -37.79
C ALA A 223 25.23 4.78 -38.40
N ALA A 224 25.53 5.77 -37.55
CA ALA A 224 26.13 7.05 -37.93
C ALA A 224 27.65 7.09 -37.67
N ASP A 225 28.17 6.24 -36.79
CA ASP A 225 29.60 6.20 -36.45
C ASP A 225 30.47 5.50 -37.51
N GLU A 226 29.95 4.50 -38.22
CA GLU A 226 30.73 3.77 -39.25
C GLU A 226 30.80 4.51 -40.61
N ARG A 227 29.98 5.55 -40.82
CA ARG A 227 30.09 6.43 -42.00
C ARG A 227 31.01 7.63 -41.79
N GLY A 228 31.30 7.99 -40.53
CA GLY A 228 32.20 9.10 -40.20
C GLY A 228 33.70 8.78 -40.33
N ALA A 229 34.07 7.50 -40.27
CA ALA A 229 35.47 7.07 -40.35
C ALA A 229 36.04 7.11 -41.79
N GLY A 230 35.21 6.85 -42.80
CA GLY A 230 35.61 6.93 -44.22
C GLY A 230 35.74 8.35 -44.76
N GLU A 231 35.03 9.31 -44.16
CA GLU A 231 35.03 10.72 -44.59
C GLU A 231 36.22 11.52 -44.02
N LYS A 232 36.76 11.11 -42.86
CA LYS A 232 37.96 11.71 -42.26
C LYS A 232 39.24 11.36 -43.03
N ALA A 233 39.41 10.12 -43.48
CA ALA A 233 40.61 9.71 -44.23
C ALA A 233 40.71 10.37 -45.62
N ALA A 234 39.58 10.68 -46.26
CA ALA A 234 39.54 11.38 -47.55
C ALA A 234 39.63 12.92 -47.43
N ALA A 235 39.62 13.47 -46.22
CA ALA A 235 39.81 14.90 -45.96
C ALA A 235 41.28 15.26 -45.71
N ASP A 236 42.05 14.34 -45.10
CA ASP A 236 43.45 14.57 -44.76
C ASP A 236 44.38 14.56 -46.00
N GLU A 237 44.09 13.77 -47.03
CA GLU A 237 44.87 13.80 -48.29
C GLU A 237 44.59 15.03 -49.17
N ARG A 238 43.40 15.66 -49.04
CA ARG A 238 43.07 16.90 -49.75
C ARG A 238 43.64 18.15 -49.07
N GLY A 239 43.80 18.14 -47.75
CA GLY A 239 44.38 19.25 -46.98
C GLY A 239 45.88 19.47 -47.23
N ALA A 240 46.61 18.44 -47.68
CA ALA A 240 48.04 18.53 -47.98
C ALA A 240 48.32 19.24 -49.33
N GLY A 241 47.47 19.04 -50.34
CA GLY A 241 47.60 19.70 -51.64
C GLY A 241 47.20 21.19 -51.64
N GLU A 242 46.26 21.57 -50.76
CA GLU A 242 45.76 22.95 -50.67
C GLU A 242 46.74 23.90 -49.94
N LYS A 243 47.53 23.38 -48.99
CA LYS A 243 48.58 24.14 -48.27
C LYS A 243 49.75 24.55 -49.18
N ALA A 244 50.10 23.74 -50.19
CA ALA A 244 51.16 24.07 -51.13
C ALA A 244 50.76 25.16 -52.16
N ALA A 245 49.46 25.35 -52.40
CA ALA A 245 48.93 26.41 -53.29
C ALA A 245 48.65 27.74 -52.56
N ALA A 246 48.57 27.74 -51.23
CA ALA A 246 48.29 28.93 -50.42
C ALA A 246 49.49 29.89 -50.27
N ASP A 247 50.70 29.40 -50.51
CA ASP A 247 51.95 30.17 -50.32
C ASP A 247 52.28 31.11 -51.49
N LYS A 248 51.56 30.99 -52.63
CA LYS A 248 51.72 31.86 -53.80
C LYS A 248 50.60 32.90 -54.00
N ARG A 249 49.64 32.98 -53.09
CA ARG A 249 48.49 33.90 -53.18
C ARG A 249 48.82 35.27 -52.60
N GLY A 250 48.53 36.33 -53.36
CA GLY A 250 48.71 37.71 -52.89
C GLY A 250 47.80 38.05 -51.70
N PRO A 251 48.11 39.11 -50.91
CA PRO A 251 47.37 39.47 -49.69
C PRO A 251 45.85 39.66 -49.91
N GLY A 252 45.41 40.10 -51.10
CA GLY A 252 43.99 40.21 -51.45
C GLY A 252 43.26 38.88 -51.64
N GLU A 253 43.92 37.83 -52.15
CA GLU A 253 43.33 36.50 -52.29
C GLU A 253 43.23 35.75 -50.95
N LYS A 254 44.14 36.02 -50.01
CA LYS A 254 44.09 35.45 -48.65
C LYS A 254 42.92 36.03 -47.85
N ALA A 255 42.69 37.35 -47.91
CA ALA A 255 41.55 37.99 -47.27
C ALA A 255 40.19 37.46 -47.80
N ALA A 256 40.06 37.30 -49.12
CA ALA A 256 38.84 36.75 -49.74
C ALA A 256 38.62 35.26 -49.38
N ALA A 257 39.70 34.48 -49.20
CA ALA A 257 39.60 33.10 -48.73
C ALA A 257 39.14 33.01 -47.27
N ASP A 258 39.64 33.89 -46.40
CA ASP A 258 39.25 33.96 -44.99
C ASP A 258 37.78 34.39 -44.81
N GLU A 259 37.30 35.37 -45.60
CA GLU A 259 35.88 35.74 -45.60
C GLU A 259 34.98 34.58 -46.05
N ARG A 260 35.36 33.87 -47.11
CA ARG A 260 34.63 32.66 -47.56
C ARG A 260 34.61 31.58 -46.49
N ARG A 261 35.72 31.39 -45.76
CA ARG A 261 35.82 30.44 -44.65
C ARG A 261 34.89 30.83 -43.50
N ARG A 262 34.88 32.10 -43.09
CA ARG A 262 33.97 32.63 -42.06
C ARG A 262 32.50 32.51 -42.46
N ALA A 263 32.17 32.82 -43.72
CA ALA A 263 30.81 32.67 -44.25
C ALA A 263 30.38 31.19 -44.28
N ALA A 264 31.27 30.28 -44.66
CA ALA A 264 31.01 28.84 -44.64
C ALA A 264 30.83 28.30 -43.20
N GLU A 265 31.64 28.77 -42.25
CA GLU A 265 31.48 28.44 -40.82
C GLU A 265 30.16 28.97 -40.26
N HIS A 266 29.79 30.21 -40.59
CA HIS A 266 28.51 30.79 -40.18
C HIS A 266 27.32 30.00 -40.76
N ARG A 267 27.38 29.62 -42.03
CA ARG A 267 26.36 28.77 -42.67
C ARG A 267 26.25 27.40 -41.99
N ARG A 268 27.38 26.74 -41.72
CA ARG A 268 27.41 25.46 -40.97
C ARG A 268 26.81 25.60 -39.57
N ARG A 269 27.07 26.73 -38.89
CA ARG A 269 26.48 27.02 -37.58
C ARG A 269 24.96 27.19 -37.69
N LEU A 270 24.47 27.94 -38.68
CA LEU A 270 23.03 28.10 -38.93
C LEU A 270 22.36 26.77 -39.26
N ASP A 271 22.96 25.94 -40.10
CA ASP A 271 22.42 24.63 -40.46
C ASP A 271 22.36 23.68 -39.26
N ARG A 272 23.36 23.75 -38.36
CA ARG A 272 23.37 23.00 -37.10
C ARG A 272 22.25 23.43 -36.17
N VAL A 273 22.10 24.74 -35.93
CA VAL A 273 21.01 25.29 -35.10
C VAL A 273 19.64 24.98 -35.69
N ARG A 274 19.46 25.05 -37.02
CA ARG A 274 18.23 24.65 -37.71
C ARG A 274 17.96 23.15 -37.60
N GLY A 275 19.00 22.32 -37.56
CA GLY A 275 18.89 20.89 -37.33
C GLY A 275 18.42 20.58 -35.91
N GLU A 276 19.03 21.24 -34.92
CA GLU A 276 18.68 21.16 -33.51
C GLU A 276 17.23 21.62 -33.28
N ALA A 277 16.83 22.78 -33.81
CA ALA A 277 15.44 23.27 -33.72
C ALA A 277 14.43 22.27 -34.29
N ARG A 278 14.69 21.70 -35.47
CA ARG A 278 13.83 20.68 -36.06
C ARG A 278 13.80 19.36 -35.27
N SER A 279 14.88 19.01 -34.59
CA SER A 279 14.88 17.84 -33.70
C SER A 279 14.07 18.10 -32.43
N ALA A 280 14.17 19.30 -31.85
CA ALA A 280 13.38 19.71 -30.70
C ALA A 280 11.89 19.80 -31.03
N GLU A 281 11.51 20.35 -32.19
CA GLU A 281 10.11 20.36 -32.65
C GLU A 281 9.53 18.96 -32.84
N ARG A 282 10.32 18.02 -33.37
CA ARG A 282 9.90 16.62 -33.50
C ARG A 282 9.71 15.95 -32.15
N GLU A 283 10.59 16.24 -31.20
CA GLU A 283 10.47 15.73 -29.83
C GLU A 283 9.25 16.33 -29.13
N LEU A 284 9.02 17.64 -29.26
CA LEU A 284 7.83 18.30 -28.73
C LEU A 284 6.55 17.65 -29.27
N ARG A 285 6.44 17.49 -30.60
CA ARG A 285 5.27 16.82 -31.21
C ARG A 285 5.08 15.39 -30.75
N ALA A 286 6.18 14.65 -30.53
CA ALA A 286 6.09 13.29 -30.00
C ALA A 286 5.56 13.30 -28.55
N ARG A 287 6.02 14.22 -27.70
CA ARG A 287 5.53 14.36 -26.33
C ARG A 287 4.09 14.85 -26.27
N GLU A 288 3.68 15.76 -27.16
CA GLU A 288 2.30 16.21 -27.29
C GLU A 288 1.38 15.05 -27.70
N ALA A 289 1.78 14.23 -28.68
CA ALA A 289 1.01 13.06 -29.07
C ALA A 289 0.92 12.01 -27.95
N GLU A 290 2.02 11.79 -27.21
CA GLU A 290 2.03 10.92 -26.02
C GLU A 290 1.07 11.46 -24.93
N ALA A 291 1.09 12.78 -24.68
CA ALA A 291 0.18 13.41 -23.72
C ALA A 291 -1.29 13.25 -24.15
N GLU A 292 -1.62 13.49 -25.42
CA GLU A 292 -2.98 13.27 -25.94
C GLU A 292 -3.44 11.82 -25.78
N THR A 293 -2.55 10.84 -25.99
CA THR A 293 -2.90 9.43 -25.77
C THR A 293 -3.16 9.14 -24.30
N ALA A 294 -2.33 9.67 -23.40
CA ALA A 294 -2.51 9.51 -21.96
C ALA A 294 -3.81 10.19 -21.46
N ASP A 295 -4.15 11.35 -22.01
CA ASP A 295 -5.40 12.06 -21.69
C ASP A 295 -6.64 11.24 -22.11
N ARG A 296 -6.63 10.67 -23.33
CA ARG A 296 -7.73 9.79 -23.78
C ARG A 296 -7.87 8.55 -22.88
N GLU A 297 -6.77 7.92 -22.51
CA GLU A 297 -6.78 6.77 -21.60
C GLU A 297 -7.32 7.15 -20.21
N ALA A 298 -6.97 8.33 -19.71
CA ALA A 298 -7.47 8.86 -18.45
C ALA A 298 -8.99 9.16 -18.51
N GLU A 299 -9.47 9.75 -19.61
CA GLU A 299 -10.90 10.00 -19.83
C GLU A 299 -11.70 8.70 -19.91
N GLU A 300 -11.20 7.68 -20.61
CA GLU A 300 -11.81 6.37 -20.67
C GLU A 300 -11.86 5.68 -19.29
N ALA A 301 -10.76 5.76 -18.53
CA ALA A 301 -10.71 5.24 -17.17
C ALA A 301 -11.71 5.94 -16.24
N ALA A 302 -11.82 7.27 -16.35
CA ALA A 302 -12.81 8.04 -15.62
C ALA A 302 -14.25 7.69 -16.04
N GLY A 303 -14.48 7.39 -17.33
CA GLY A 303 -15.74 6.83 -17.83
C GLY A 303 -16.12 5.51 -17.16
N ARG A 304 -15.20 4.54 -17.16
CA ARG A 304 -15.39 3.23 -16.50
C ARG A 304 -15.68 3.37 -15.00
N LEU A 305 -15.00 4.29 -14.33
CA LEU A 305 -15.24 4.55 -12.90
C LEU A 305 -16.64 5.11 -12.64
N ARG A 306 -17.12 6.04 -13.47
CA ARG A 306 -18.48 6.59 -13.37
C ARG A 306 -19.53 5.49 -13.56
N GLU A 307 -19.37 4.65 -14.59
CA GLU A 307 -20.27 3.53 -14.85
C GLU A 307 -20.32 2.54 -13.68
N ALA A 308 -19.15 2.16 -13.15
CA ALA A 308 -19.06 1.28 -11.98
C ALA A 308 -19.74 1.90 -10.74
N THR A 309 -19.60 3.21 -10.56
CA THR A 309 -20.22 3.94 -9.43
C THR A 309 -21.75 3.97 -9.57
N GLU A 310 -22.28 4.19 -10.76
CA GLU A 310 -23.73 4.13 -11.00
C GLU A 310 -24.27 2.71 -10.79
N ARG A 311 -23.55 1.69 -11.26
CA ARG A 311 -23.95 0.30 -11.03
C ARG A 311 -23.98 -0.05 -9.54
N LEU A 312 -23.03 0.46 -8.77
CA LEU A 312 -23.03 0.29 -7.30
C LEU A 312 -24.26 0.95 -6.66
N ARG A 313 -24.64 2.17 -7.09
CA ARG A 313 -25.83 2.87 -6.58
C ARG A 313 -27.11 2.08 -6.88
N GLU A 314 -27.21 1.53 -8.07
CA GLU A 314 -28.34 0.70 -8.48
C GLU A 314 -28.47 -0.57 -7.61
N LEU A 315 -27.37 -1.30 -7.43
CA LEU A 315 -27.34 -2.51 -6.59
C LEU A 315 -27.67 -2.22 -5.13
N LEU A 316 -27.22 -1.08 -4.60
CA LEU A 316 -27.58 -0.65 -3.25
C LEU A 316 -29.08 -0.33 -3.12
N ALA A 317 -29.69 0.26 -4.15
CA ALA A 317 -31.13 0.50 -4.17
C ALA A 317 -31.94 -0.80 -4.28
N GLU A 318 -31.47 -1.77 -5.06
CA GLU A 318 -32.05 -3.13 -5.13
C GLU A 318 -31.95 -3.86 -3.79
N LEU A 319 -30.78 -3.83 -3.14
CA LEU A 319 -30.59 -4.44 -1.82
C LEU A 319 -31.55 -3.85 -0.80
N LYS A 320 -31.68 -2.52 -0.76
CA LYS A 320 -32.61 -1.84 0.16
C LYS A 320 -34.06 -2.28 -0.08
N ARG A 321 -34.48 -2.37 -1.36
CA ARG A 321 -35.82 -2.88 -1.72
C ARG A 321 -36.04 -4.32 -1.27
N ALA A 322 -35.03 -5.18 -1.43
CA ALA A 322 -35.08 -6.57 -0.98
C ALA A 322 -35.16 -6.68 0.56
N GLU A 323 -34.40 -5.86 1.30
CA GLU A 323 -34.44 -5.80 2.76
C GLU A 323 -35.79 -5.32 3.29
N ASP A 324 -36.35 -4.26 2.71
CA ASP A 324 -37.67 -3.75 3.08
C ASP A 324 -38.76 -4.78 2.76
N GLY A 325 -38.67 -5.47 1.61
CA GLY A 325 -39.54 -6.57 1.25
C GLY A 325 -39.45 -7.76 2.22
N HIS A 326 -38.24 -8.12 2.65
CA HIS A 326 -38.05 -9.18 3.66
C HIS A 326 -38.65 -8.80 5.02
N ARG A 327 -38.48 -7.54 5.46
CA ARG A 327 -39.10 -7.05 6.69
C ARG A 327 -40.62 -7.13 6.63
N GLN A 328 -41.22 -6.71 5.51
CA GLN A 328 -42.67 -6.79 5.31
C GLN A 328 -43.16 -8.25 5.31
N ALA A 329 -42.47 -9.15 4.60
CA ALA A 329 -42.83 -10.57 4.58
C ALA A 329 -42.82 -11.18 5.99
N ARG A 330 -41.86 -10.79 6.85
CA ARG A 330 -41.81 -11.22 8.25
C ARG A 330 -42.98 -10.70 9.07
N THR A 331 -43.36 -9.43 8.91
CA THR A 331 -44.51 -8.88 9.62
C THR A 331 -45.81 -9.53 9.18
N ASP A 332 -45.94 -9.84 7.89
CA ASP A 332 -47.09 -10.53 7.33
C ASP A 332 -47.18 -11.97 7.83
N GLU A 333 -46.05 -12.70 7.87
CA GLU A 333 -45.96 -14.04 8.44
C GLU A 333 -46.37 -14.05 9.92
N GLN A 334 -45.85 -13.12 10.71
CA GLN A 334 -46.19 -13.02 12.13
C GLN A 334 -47.69 -12.74 12.32
N THR A 335 -48.23 -11.79 11.54
CA THR A 335 -49.67 -11.46 11.56
C THR A 335 -50.52 -12.67 11.17
N ALA A 336 -50.13 -13.42 10.13
CA ALA A 336 -50.81 -14.64 9.72
C ALA A 336 -50.75 -15.72 10.82
N ARG A 337 -49.60 -15.91 11.48
CA ARG A 337 -49.46 -16.83 12.61
C ARG A 337 -50.35 -16.43 13.79
N ASP A 338 -50.45 -15.14 14.10
CA ASP A 338 -51.32 -14.65 15.17
C ASP A 338 -52.80 -14.86 14.86
N ARG A 339 -53.22 -14.59 13.62
CA ARG A 339 -54.58 -14.90 13.16
C ARG A 339 -54.87 -16.40 13.22
N ALA A 340 -53.94 -17.25 12.78
CA ALA A 340 -54.10 -18.71 12.87
C ALA A 340 -54.22 -19.18 14.33
N ARG A 341 -53.43 -18.61 15.25
CA ARG A 341 -53.54 -18.89 16.70
C ARG A 341 -54.89 -18.47 17.27
N GLN A 342 -55.39 -17.29 16.90
CA GLN A 342 -56.70 -16.77 17.34
C GLN A 342 -57.84 -17.66 16.81
N ALA A 343 -57.82 -17.99 15.53
CA ALA A 343 -58.79 -18.91 14.93
C ALA A 343 -58.75 -20.29 15.61
N GLY A 344 -57.56 -20.81 15.89
CA GLY A 344 -57.38 -22.07 16.61
C GLY A 344 -57.95 -22.04 18.05
N ARG A 345 -57.88 -20.89 18.75
CA ARG A 345 -58.54 -20.71 20.04
C ARG A 345 -60.06 -20.71 19.89
N ALA A 346 -60.60 -19.89 18.99
CA ALA A 346 -62.05 -19.82 18.76
C ALA A 346 -62.67 -21.19 18.41
N VAL A 347 -61.98 -22.01 17.61
CA VAL A 347 -62.42 -23.38 17.30
C VAL A 347 -62.44 -24.27 18.55
N ARG A 348 -61.46 -24.16 19.45
CA ARG A 348 -61.45 -24.93 20.71
C ARG A 348 -62.60 -24.51 21.61
N ASP A 349 -62.82 -23.21 21.76
CA ASP A 349 -63.88 -22.66 22.60
C ASP A 349 -65.26 -23.10 22.09
N ALA A 350 -65.49 -23.00 20.77
CA ALA A 350 -66.72 -23.47 20.13
C ALA A 350 -66.94 -24.99 20.31
N ARG A 351 -65.87 -25.80 20.25
CA ARG A 351 -65.94 -27.25 20.52
C ARG A 351 -66.30 -27.54 21.97
N GLU A 352 -65.75 -26.80 22.93
CA GLU A 352 -66.11 -26.94 24.34
C GLU A 352 -67.57 -26.57 24.60
N GLU A 353 -68.02 -25.46 24.04
CA GLU A 353 -69.42 -25.02 24.15
C GLU A 353 -70.38 -26.06 23.56
N THR A 354 -70.07 -26.58 22.37
CA THR A 354 -70.84 -27.66 21.74
C THR A 354 -70.89 -28.91 22.63
N ARG A 355 -69.76 -29.30 23.25
CA ARG A 355 -69.71 -30.43 24.20
C ARG A 355 -70.54 -30.17 25.45
N ARG A 356 -70.53 -28.95 25.99
CA ARG A 356 -71.34 -28.54 27.14
C ARG A 356 -72.82 -28.61 26.79
N ALA A 357 -73.24 -28.02 25.67
CA ALA A 357 -74.61 -28.08 25.17
C ALA A 357 -75.08 -29.53 25.00
N ALA A 358 -74.27 -30.39 24.37
CA ALA A 358 -74.59 -31.81 24.21
C ALA A 358 -74.70 -32.57 25.56
N ARG A 359 -73.96 -32.17 26.60
CA ARG A 359 -74.14 -32.73 27.97
C ARG A 359 -75.49 -32.31 28.56
N VAL A 360 -75.86 -31.04 28.45
CA VAL A 360 -77.14 -30.51 28.94
C VAL A 360 -78.32 -31.22 28.26
N VAL A 361 -78.28 -31.38 26.93
CA VAL A 361 -79.33 -32.10 26.19
C VAL A 361 -79.47 -33.54 26.70
N ARG A 362 -78.36 -34.29 26.83
CA ARG A 362 -78.39 -35.66 27.37
C ARG A 362 -78.93 -35.73 28.80
N GLU A 363 -78.65 -34.73 29.64
CA GLU A 363 -79.20 -34.67 30.99
C GLU A 363 -80.71 -34.41 31.00
N ALA A 364 -81.19 -33.52 30.14
CA ALA A 364 -82.62 -33.25 29.97
C ALA A 364 -83.36 -34.49 29.46
N GLU A 365 -82.83 -35.18 28.45
CA GLU A 365 -83.36 -36.44 27.93
C GLU A 365 -83.44 -37.52 29.02
N ARG A 366 -82.39 -37.68 29.84
CA ARG A 366 -82.40 -38.61 30.98
C ARG A 366 -83.47 -38.27 32.01
N ARG A 367 -83.65 -36.99 32.35
CA ARG A 367 -84.70 -36.55 33.30
C ARG A 367 -86.10 -36.80 32.74
N ALA A 368 -86.33 -36.53 31.46
CA ALA A 368 -87.61 -36.81 30.81
C ALA A 368 -87.91 -38.32 30.77
N GLY A 369 -86.92 -39.16 30.46
CA GLY A 369 -87.05 -40.62 30.49
C GLY A 369 -87.34 -41.18 31.88
N ALA A 370 -86.75 -40.61 32.94
CA ALA A 370 -87.03 -41.00 34.32
C ALA A 370 -88.46 -40.62 34.78
N ALA A 371 -89.01 -39.51 34.27
CA ALA A 371 -90.38 -39.09 34.57
C ALA A 371 -91.45 -39.93 33.83
N GLY A 372 -91.14 -40.49 32.65
CA GLY A 372 -92.03 -41.37 31.89
C GLY A 372 -92.05 -42.84 32.34
N GLY A 373 -91.16 -43.23 33.26
CA GLY A 373 -90.94 -44.62 33.68
C GLY A 373 -91.68 -45.08 34.95
N GLN A 374 -92.71 -44.37 35.40
CA GLN A 374 -93.55 -44.84 36.51
C GLN A 374 -94.72 -45.68 35.95
N PRO A 375 -94.65 -47.02 35.95
CA PRO A 375 -95.78 -47.82 35.50
C PRO A 375 -96.93 -47.62 36.49
N ALA A 376 -98.09 -47.19 35.97
CA ALA A 376 -99.36 -47.24 36.67
C ALA A 376 -99.57 -48.69 37.13
N ARG A 377 -99.40 -48.94 38.43
CA ARG A 377 -99.84 -50.19 39.06
C ARG A 377 -101.36 -50.19 39.06
N THR A 378 -101.94 -50.92 38.12
CA THR A 378 -103.36 -51.29 38.13
C THR A 378 -103.64 -52.12 39.38
N PRO A 379 -104.60 -51.75 40.26
CA PRO A 379 -105.05 -52.64 41.30
C PRO A 379 -106.02 -53.67 40.70
N ALA A 380 -105.70 -54.95 40.85
CA ALA A 380 -106.60 -56.06 40.56
C ALA A 380 -107.64 -56.19 41.68
N GLN A 381 -108.92 -56.24 41.31
CA GLN A 381 -109.97 -56.99 41.99
C GLN A 381 -110.94 -57.56 40.95
#